data_AF-A0A4P9XFK2-F1
#
_entry.id   AF-A0A4P9XFK2-F1
#
_cell.length_a   1.000
_cell.length_b   1.000
_cell.length_c   1.000
_cell.angle_alpha   90.00
_cell.angle_beta   90.00
_cell.angle_gamma   90.00
#
_symmetry.space_group_name_H-M   'P 1'
#
loop_
_entity.id
_entity.type
_entity.pdbx_description
1 polymer ?
#
loop_
_entity_poly.entity_id
_entity_poly.type
_entity_poly.pdbx_seq_one_letter_code
_entity_poly.pdbx_strand_id
1 'polypeptide(L)'
;MSPLGLRAALHQLRFGRDHGIADCFRNEFDLTQKLLAAPDFTEGATALLVDRRPPIWSPSSLAGLSEDTMRERFYMPQAPLQIALLNTVNFVAYPNQREQASGVEGNLRGHM
;
A
#
# COMPACT_ATOMS: atom_id res chain seq x y z
N MET A 1 0.98 -8.21 14.23
CA MET A 1 0.89 -7.83 12.80
C MET A 1 2.27 -7.95 12.18
N SER A 2 2.37 -8.22 10.88
CA SER A 2 3.65 -8.25 10.16
C SER A 2 4.33 -6.87 10.18
N PRO A 3 5.62 -6.76 10.56
CA PRO A 3 6.38 -5.52 10.44
C PRO A 3 6.49 -5.01 9.00
N LEU A 4 6.60 -5.93 8.03
CA LEU A 4 6.63 -5.59 6.61
C LEU A 4 5.31 -4.95 6.18
N GLY A 5 4.18 -5.57 6.54
CA GLY A 5 2.85 -5.03 6.24
C GLY A 5 2.63 -3.64 6.84
N LEU A 6 3.10 -3.40 8.07
CA LEU A 6 3.00 -2.08 8.71
C LEU A 6 3.78 -1.00 7.95
N ARG A 7 5.03 -1.27 7.53
CA ARG A 7 5.82 -0.30 6.76
C ARG A 7 5.23 -0.04 5.37
N ALA A 8 4.82 -1.10 4.69
CA ALA A 8 4.19 -1.03 3.38
C ALA A 8 2.91 -0.17 3.41
N ALA A 9 2.03 -0.42 4.38
CA ALA A 9 0.80 0.35 4.55
C ALA A 9 1.08 1.83 4.85
N LEU A 10 2.02 2.13 5.76
CA LEU A 10 2.37 3.51 6.07
C LEU A 10 2.96 4.25 4.86
N HIS A 11 3.79 3.57 4.06
CA HIS A 11 4.32 4.13 2.83
C HIS A 11 3.21 4.44 1.82
N GLN A 12 2.29 3.50 1.60
CA GLN A 12 1.15 3.69 0.70
C GLN A 12 0.24 4.85 1.13
N LEU A 13 -0.05 4.97 2.43
CA LEU A 13 -0.86 6.09 2.95
C LEU A 13 -0.18 7.45 2.75
N ARG A 14 1.14 7.52 2.94
CA ARG A 14 1.92 8.74 2.71
C ARG A 14 2.01 9.09 1.23
N PHE A 15 2.19 8.09 0.37
CA PHE A 15 2.16 8.24 -1.07
C PHE A 15 0.79 8.75 -1.53
N GLY A 16 -0.28 8.04 -1.19
CA GLY A 16 -1.64 8.32 -1.66
C GLY A 16 -2.22 9.67 -1.22
N ARG A 17 -1.67 10.31 -0.19
CA ARG A 17 -2.14 11.63 0.29
C ARG A 17 -2.18 12.69 -0.81
N ASP A 18 -1.18 12.66 -1.70
CA ASP A 18 -0.97 13.70 -2.72
C ASP A 18 -1.17 13.13 -4.16
N HIS A 19 -1.73 11.91 -4.28
CA HIS A 19 -1.90 11.21 -5.56
C HIS A 19 -3.37 10.92 -5.87
N GLY A 20 -3.70 10.83 -7.16
CA GLY A 20 -5.04 10.49 -7.59
C GLY A 20 -5.32 8.99 -7.50
N ILE A 21 -6.61 8.62 -7.48
CA ILE A 21 -7.05 7.22 -7.38
C ILE A 21 -6.42 6.28 -8.42
N ALA A 22 -6.24 6.75 -9.66
CA ALA A 22 -5.63 5.95 -10.73
C ALA A 22 -4.15 5.68 -10.45
N ASP A 23 -3.44 6.64 -9.86
CA ASP A 23 -2.03 6.52 -9.52
C ASP A 23 -1.84 5.60 -8.30
N CYS A 24 -2.74 5.70 -7.33
CA CYS A 24 -2.80 4.77 -6.20
C CYS A 24 -2.98 3.34 -6.66
N PHE A 25 -3.91 3.03 -7.58
CA PHE A 25 -4.09 1.67 -8.10
C PHE A 25 -2.84 1.13 -8.80
N ARG A 26 -2.15 1.96 -9.60
CA ARG A 26 -0.89 1.55 -10.25
C ARG A 26 0.19 1.24 -9.21
N ASN A 27 0.34 2.10 -8.20
CA ASN A 27 1.33 1.91 -7.14
C ASN A 27 1.00 0.73 -6.22
N GLU A 28 -0.27 0.49 -5.91
CA GLU A 28 -0.73 -0.68 -5.16
C GLU A 28 -0.50 -1.97 -5.94
N PHE A 29 -0.76 -1.98 -7.25
CA PHE A 29 -0.51 -3.13 -8.10
C PHE A 29 0.98 -3.48 -8.18
N ASP A 30 1.84 -2.46 -8.29
CA ASP A 30 3.30 -2.61 -8.24
C ASP A 30 3.76 -3.24 -6.92
N LEU A 31 3.34 -2.66 -5.79
CA LEU A 31 3.74 -3.13 -4.47
C LEU A 31 3.19 -4.53 -4.15
N THR A 32 1.95 -4.82 -4.58
CA THR A 32 1.29 -6.11 -4.33
C THR A 32 2.08 -7.26 -4.95
N GLN A 33 2.58 -7.11 -6.17
CA GLN A 33 3.41 -8.15 -6.81
C GLN A 33 4.61 -8.54 -5.95
N LYS A 34 5.26 -7.56 -5.33
CA LYS A 34 6.44 -7.75 -4.47
C LYS A 34 6.06 -8.33 -3.10
N LEU A 35 4.92 -7.90 -2.53
CA LEU A 35 4.42 -8.43 -1.26
C LEU A 35 3.93 -9.88 -1.39
N LEU A 36 3.30 -10.25 -2.50
CA LEU A 36 2.89 -11.62 -2.78
C LEU A 36 4.08 -12.58 -2.90
N ALA A 37 5.23 -12.08 -3.37
CA ALA A 37 6.48 -12.82 -3.40
C ALA A 37 7.21 -12.86 -2.04
N ALA A 38 6.80 -12.03 -1.07
CA ALA A 38 7.42 -11.99 0.25
C ALA A 38 6.89 -13.14 1.14
N PRO A 39 7.75 -13.74 1.99
CA PRO A 39 7.36 -14.89 2.83
C PRO A 39 6.23 -14.56 3.79
N ASP A 40 6.15 -13.32 4.27
CA ASP A 40 5.13 -12.84 5.20
C ASP A 40 3.70 -12.98 4.65
N PHE A 41 3.49 -12.85 3.34
CA PHE A 41 2.16 -13.01 2.77
C PHE A 41 1.69 -14.46 2.86
N THR A 42 2.52 -15.40 2.36
CA THR A 42 2.20 -16.83 2.38
C THR A 42 2.09 -17.38 3.81
N GLU A 43 2.99 -16.99 4.70
CA GLU A 43 2.95 -17.37 6.11
C GLU A 43 1.70 -16.79 6.79
N GLY A 44 1.38 -15.52 6.58
CA GLY A 44 0.20 -14.89 7.15
C GLY A 44 -1.09 -15.57 6.71
N ALA A 45 -1.23 -15.85 5.41
CA ALA A 45 -2.38 -16.54 4.85
C ALA A 45 -2.50 -17.98 5.38
N THR A 46 -1.41 -18.75 5.32
CA THR A 46 -1.41 -20.17 5.73
C THR A 46 -1.64 -20.31 7.24
N ALA A 47 -0.89 -19.57 8.06
CA ALA A 47 -0.99 -19.64 9.51
C ALA A 47 -2.39 -19.27 10.02
N LEU A 48 -2.99 -18.19 9.49
CA LEU A 48 -4.27 -17.69 9.99
C LEU A 48 -5.48 -18.42 9.39
N LEU A 49 -5.45 -18.72 8.09
CA LEU A 49 -6.61 -19.25 7.36
C LEU A 49 -6.64 -20.78 7.28
N VAL A 50 -5.48 -21.43 7.24
CA VAL A 50 -5.36 -22.89 7.11
C VAL A 50 -5.09 -23.51 8.48
N ASP A 51 -3.95 -23.18 9.07
CA ASP A 51 -3.43 -23.82 10.28
C ASP A 51 -4.12 -23.31 11.56
N ARG A 52 -4.72 -22.11 11.53
CA ARG A 52 -5.33 -21.41 12.68
C ARG A 52 -4.36 -21.22 13.86
N ARG A 53 -3.13 -20.83 13.56
CA ARG A 53 -2.07 -20.53 14.53
C ARG A 53 -1.55 -19.09 14.39
N PRO A 54 -0.84 -18.56 15.39
CA PRO A 54 -0.12 -17.31 15.23
C PRO A 54 0.96 -17.43 14.12
N PRO A 55 1.03 -16.44 13.21
CA PRO A 55 2.05 -16.38 12.17
C PRO A 55 3.42 -15.99 12.72
N ILE A 56 4.47 -16.50 12.08
CA ILE A 56 5.88 -16.22 12.39
C ILE A 56 6.46 -15.28 11.31
N TRP A 57 6.51 -13.99 11.61
CA TRP A 57 6.93 -12.97 10.66
C TRP A 57 8.44 -12.95 10.42
N SER A 58 8.84 -12.70 9.17
CA SER A 58 10.22 -12.53 8.75
C SER A 58 10.38 -11.28 7.87
N PRO A 59 10.98 -10.21 8.39
CA PRO A 59 11.58 -10.08 9.74
C PRO A 59 10.53 -9.92 10.84
N SER A 60 10.89 -10.35 12.06
CA SER A 60 10.00 -10.37 13.22
C SER A 60 9.84 -9.02 13.93
N SER A 61 10.64 -8.00 13.57
CA SER A 61 10.56 -6.66 14.15
C SER A 61 10.81 -5.56 13.12
N LEU A 62 10.35 -4.35 13.43
CA LEU A 62 10.57 -3.16 12.60
C LEU A 62 12.05 -2.79 12.44
N ALA A 63 12.86 -3.05 13.47
CA ALA A 63 14.31 -2.81 13.42
C ALA A 63 15.01 -3.67 12.37
N GLY A 64 14.44 -4.84 12.03
CA GLY A 64 14.93 -5.71 10.96
C GLY A 64 14.58 -5.25 9.53
N LEU A 65 13.86 -4.13 9.38
CA LEU A 65 13.51 -3.54 8.09
C LEU A 65 14.08 -2.13 8.03
N SER A 66 15.27 -1.94 7.45
CA SER A 66 15.78 -0.58 7.20
C SER A 66 14.96 0.12 6.11
N GLU A 67 14.99 1.45 6.07
CA GLU A 67 14.38 2.21 4.97
C GLU A 67 14.99 1.85 3.61
N ASP A 68 16.31 1.60 3.56
CA ASP A 68 16.99 1.20 2.33
C ASP A 68 16.53 -0.18 1.86
N THR A 69 16.35 -1.12 2.78
CA THR A 69 15.79 -2.44 2.47
C THR A 69 14.38 -2.33 1.90
N MET A 70 13.54 -1.45 2.46
CA MET A 70 12.20 -1.21 1.93
C MET A 70 12.25 -0.59 0.53
N ARG A 71 13.14 0.38 0.34
CA ARG A 71 13.35 1.06 -0.94
C ARG A 71 13.77 0.09 -2.04
N GLU A 72 14.82 -0.69 -1.80
CA GLU A 72 15.46 -1.58 -2.79
C GLU A 72 14.63 -2.83 -3.15
N ARG A 73 13.73 -3.26 -2.25
CA ARG A 73 12.95 -4.48 -2.48
C ARG A 73 11.50 -4.22 -2.82
N PHE A 74 10.92 -3.16 -2.28
CA PHE A 74 9.48 -2.92 -2.35
C PHE A 74 9.12 -1.66 -3.13
N TYR A 75 9.90 -0.59 -3.03
CA TYR A 75 9.55 0.67 -3.69
C TYR A 75 10.23 0.85 -5.06
N MET A 76 11.41 0.28 -5.25
CA MET A 76 12.20 0.32 -6.48
C MET A 76 13.02 -0.97 -6.64
N PRO A 77 13.21 -1.53 -7.85
CA PRO A 77 12.66 -1.11 -9.14
C PRO A 77 11.16 -1.40 -9.26
N GLN A 78 10.53 -0.92 -10.34
CA GLN A 78 9.14 -1.28 -10.65
C GLN A 78 9.00 -2.79 -10.89
N ALA A 79 7.86 -3.33 -10.47
CA ALA A 79 7.46 -4.70 -10.72
C ALA A 79 7.28 -4.95 -12.23
N PRO A 80 7.45 -6.20 -12.70
CA PRO A 80 7.48 -6.50 -14.11
C PRO A 80 6.12 -6.31 -14.80
N LEU A 81 5.00 -6.47 -14.08
CA LEU A 81 3.67 -6.27 -14.65
C LEU A 81 3.18 -4.86 -14.34
N GLN A 82 2.56 -4.24 -15.33
CA GLN A 82 1.90 -2.95 -15.22
C GLN A 82 0.41 -3.12 -15.48
N ILE A 83 -0.42 -2.48 -14.64
CA ILE A 83 -1.88 -2.55 -14.80
C ILE A 83 -2.36 -1.51 -15.82
N ALA A 84 -3.13 -1.96 -16.81
CA ALA A 84 -3.87 -1.10 -17.70
C ALA A 84 -5.26 -0.83 -17.09
N LEU A 85 -5.54 0.44 -16.77
CA LEU A 85 -6.85 0.84 -16.26
C LEU A 85 -7.86 0.93 -17.41
N LEU A 86 -9.13 0.64 -17.11
CA LEU A 86 -10.20 0.62 -18.11
C LEU A 86 -10.55 2.03 -18.66
N ASN A 87 -10.16 3.08 -17.94
CA ASN A 87 -10.34 4.47 -18.34
C ASN A 87 -9.22 5.35 -17.76
N THR A 88 -9.26 6.63 -18.08
CA THR A 88 -8.25 7.63 -17.70
C THR A 88 -8.72 8.57 -16.59
N VAL A 89 -9.89 8.34 -15.99
CA VAL A 89 -10.44 9.19 -14.95
C VAL A 89 -9.56 9.11 -13.71
N ASN A 90 -9.15 10.26 -13.19
CA ASN A 90 -8.27 10.34 -12.03
C ASN A 90 -8.67 11.52 -11.12
N PHE A 91 -8.95 11.21 -9.85
CA PHE A 91 -9.37 12.20 -8.85
C PHE A 91 -8.42 12.17 -7.67
N VAL A 92 -7.91 13.34 -7.27
CA VAL A 92 -7.13 13.51 -6.03
C VAL A 92 -8.05 13.60 -4.81
N ALA A 93 -9.20 14.24 -4.96
CA ALA A 93 -10.26 14.28 -3.96
C ALA A 93 -11.55 13.70 -4.54
N TYR A 94 -12.34 13.00 -3.72
CA TYR A 94 -13.55 12.36 -4.21
C TYR A 94 -14.56 13.40 -4.71
N PRO A 95 -15.13 13.23 -5.92
CA PRO A 95 -15.97 14.26 -6.56
C PRO A 95 -17.24 14.60 -5.76
N ASN A 96 -17.82 13.63 -5.04
CA ASN A 96 -19.05 13.79 -4.26
C ASN A 96 -18.82 13.71 -2.74
N GLN A 97 -17.61 14.02 -2.26
CA GLN A 97 -17.25 13.85 -0.85
C GLN A 97 -18.05 14.76 0.09
N ARG A 98 -18.53 15.91 -0.39
CA ARG A 98 -19.19 16.94 0.43
C ARG A 98 -20.49 16.48 1.09
N GLU A 99 -21.13 15.45 0.56
CA GLU A 99 -22.39 14.92 1.11
C GLU A 99 -22.16 13.82 2.16
N GLN A 100 -20.93 13.33 2.31
CA GLN A 100 -20.55 12.32 3.29
C GLN A 100 -19.97 13.03 4.52
N ALA A 101 -20.84 13.34 5.48
CA ALA A 101 -20.59 13.85 6.84
C ALA A 101 -19.19 14.46 7.13
N SER A 102 -19.21 15.78 7.30
CA SER A 102 -18.18 16.63 7.93
C SER A 102 -17.40 15.93 9.05
N GLY A 103 -16.13 15.60 8.80
CA GLY A 103 -15.25 15.01 9.81
C GLY A 103 -13.81 15.52 9.80
N VAL A 104 -13.34 16.24 8.77
CA VAL A 104 -12.02 16.86 8.77
C VAL A 104 -12.04 18.11 7.88
N GLU A 105 -12.13 19.30 8.50
CA GLU A 105 -11.67 20.54 7.87
C GLU A 105 -10.16 20.42 7.67
N GLY A 106 -9.73 20.02 6.48
CA GLY A 106 -8.31 19.82 6.22
C GLY A 106 -8.01 19.64 4.75
N ASN A 107 -7.53 20.73 4.14
CA ASN A 107 -6.81 20.78 2.87
C ASN A 107 -7.66 20.90 1.59
N LEU A 108 -8.41 22.00 1.48
CA LEU A 108 -8.74 22.59 0.19
C LEU A 108 -7.53 23.43 -0.29
N ARG A 109 -6.56 22.77 -0.93
CA ARG A 109 -5.62 23.42 -1.84
C ARG A 109 -5.60 22.68 -3.17
N GLY A 110 -6.66 22.87 -3.94
CA GLY A 110 -6.60 22.76 -5.39
C GLY A 110 -6.16 24.10 -5.94
N HIS A 111 -4.97 24.16 -6.54
CA HIS A 111 -4.55 25.31 -7.32
C HIS A 111 -5.39 25.38 -8.61
N MET A 112 -5.83 26.59 -8.92
CA MET A 112 -6.43 27.01 -10.18
C MET A 112 -5.38 27.01 -11.30
#